data_AF-A0A087Y800-F1
#
_entry.id   AF-A0A087Y800-F1
#
_cell.length_a   1.000
_cell.length_b   1.000
_cell.length_c   1.000
_cell.angle_alpha   90.00
_cell.angle_beta   90.00
_cell.angle_gamma   90.00
#
_symmetry.space_group_name_H-M   'P 1'
#
loop_
_entity.id
_entity.type
_entity.pdbx_description
1 polymer ?
#
loop_
_entity_poly.entity_id
_entity_poly.type
_entity_poly.pdbx_seq_one_letter_code
_entity_poly.pdbx_strand_id
1 'polypeptide(L)'
;MLLLYYESHTHGLSYMAVSADHIREKLIKELEAVHVDVEDTSPERCAASFKVLVVSAQFEGKPLLQRHRMVNMCLAEELKAIHAFEQKTLTPEHWDKMKQQ
;
A
#
# COMPACT_ATOMS: atom_id res chain seq x y z
N MET A 1 -23.29 35.54 -21.58
CA MET A 1 -24.12 34.60 -22.36
C MET A 1 -23.17 33.50 -22.81
N LEU A 2 -22.93 32.49 -21.95
CA LEU A 2 -23.52 31.15 -22.10
C LEU A 2 -23.36 30.68 -23.56
N LEU A 3 -22.45 29.76 -23.87
CA LEU A 3 -22.42 28.35 -23.46
C LEU A 3 -20.94 27.91 -23.37
N LEU A 4 -20.34 27.46 -22.25
CA LEU A 4 -20.66 26.27 -21.43
C LEU A 4 -21.05 25.05 -22.27
N TYR A 5 -20.08 24.22 -22.64
CA TYR A 5 -20.16 22.75 -22.54
C TYR A 5 -18.84 22.09 -22.98
N TYR A 6 -17.87 22.02 -22.07
CA TYR A 6 -16.90 20.94 -22.14
C TYR A 6 -17.60 19.71 -21.56
N GLU A 7 -18.47 19.11 -22.37
CA GLU A 7 -19.06 17.82 -22.06
C GLU A 7 -18.07 16.74 -22.49
N SER A 8 -17.23 16.35 -21.56
CA SER A 8 -16.76 14.97 -21.48
C SER A 8 -17.15 14.46 -20.10
N HIS A 9 -18.47 14.38 -19.89
CA HIS A 9 -19.04 13.47 -18.90
C HIS A 9 -18.79 12.04 -19.39
N THR A 10 -17.59 11.52 -19.14
CA THR A 10 -17.46 10.09 -18.87
C THR A 10 -17.74 9.92 -17.38
N HIS A 11 -19.00 9.62 -17.04
CA HIS A 11 -19.25 8.87 -15.83
C HIS A 11 -18.43 7.58 -15.91
N GLY A 12 -17.42 7.48 -15.05
CA GLY A 12 -16.50 6.36 -14.99
C GLY A 12 -15.51 6.55 -13.86
N LEU A 13 -16.02 6.67 -12.63
CA LEU A 13 -15.19 6.60 -11.44
C LEU A 13 -14.39 5.30 -11.43
N SER A 14 -13.13 5.42 -10.97
CA SER A 14 -12.30 4.35 -10.40
C SER A 14 -11.52 3.45 -11.37
N TYR A 15 -10.53 4.03 -12.04
CA TYR A 15 -9.24 3.34 -12.15
C TYR A 15 -8.14 4.32 -11.74
N MET A 16 -8.04 4.60 -10.44
CA MET A 16 -6.74 5.00 -9.91
C MET A 16 -5.89 3.74 -10.07
N ALA A 17 -5.03 3.70 -11.08
CA ALA A 17 -3.99 2.68 -11.18
C ALA A 17 -3.24 2.75 -9.84
N VAL A 18 -3.40 1.72 -9.01
CA VAL A 18 -2.78 1.69 -7.68
C VAL A 18 -1.28 1.77 -7.90
N SER A 19 -0.66 2.88 -7.52
CA SER A 19 0.78 3.10 -7.69
C SER A 19 1.52 2.74 -6.41
N ALA A 20 2.82 2.44 -6.55
CA ALA A 20 3.69 2.18 -5.41
C ALA A 20 3.72 3.37 -4.43
N ASP A 21 3.80 4.60 -4.94
CA ASP A 21 3.75 5.83 -4.13
C ASP A 21 2.44 5.98 -3.36
N HIS A 22 1.30 5.69 -3.99
CA HIS A 22 -0.01 5.76 -3.31
C HIS A 22 -0.09 4.77 -2.14
N ILE A 23 0.33 3.53 -2.36
CA ILE A 23 0.41 2.50 -1.29
C ILE A 23 1.34 2.99 -0.17
N ARG A 24 2.52 3.51 -0.53
CA ARG A 24 3.52 4.00 0.42
C ARG A 24 2.98 5.12 1.30
N GLU A 25 2.43 6.17 0.70
CA GLU A 25 1.91 7.33 1.42
C GLU A 25 0.76 6.95 2.36
N LYS A 26 -0.15 6.10 1.90
CA LYS A 26 -1.29 5.64 2.71
C LYS A 26 -0.82 4.84 3.92
N LEU A 27 0.15 3.94 3.75
CA LEU A 27 0.71 3.17 4.86
C LEU A 27 1.49 4.03 5.85
N ILE A 28 2.27 5.01 5.38
CA ILE A 28 2.96 5.97 6.26
C ILE A 28 1.95 6.72 7.12
N LYS A 29 0.88 7.22 6.50
CA LYS A 29 -0.12 8.05 7.18
C LYS A 29 -0.97 7.26 8.16
N GLU A 30 -1.52 6.12 7.75
CA GLU A 30 -2.53 5.40 8.54
C GLU A 30 -1.92 4.46 9.60
N LEU A 31 -0.71 3.95 9.36
CA LEU A 31 -0.01 3.06 10.30
C LEU A 31 1.12 3.75 11.04
N GLU A 32 1.27 5.06 10.89
CA GLU A 32 2.39 5.85 11.46
C GLU A 32 3.73 5.18 11.15
N ALA A 33 3.87 4.64 9.93
CA ALA A 33 5.02 3.85 9.57
C ALA A 33 6.25 4.75 9.41
N VAL A 34 7.32 4.39 10.12
CA VAL A 34 8.60 5.12 10.09
C VAL A 34 9.39 4.81 8.83
N HIS A 35 9.12 3.67 8.19
CA HIS A 35 9.72 3.29 6.93
C HIS A 35 8.75 2.39 6.17
N VAL A 36 8.57 2.68 4.88
CA VAL A 36 7.80 1.87 3.96
C VAL A 36 8.56 1.78 2.64
N ASP A 37 8.78 0.54 2.21
CA ASP A 37 9.36 0.20 0.91
C ASP A 37 8.31 -0.57 0.10
N VAL A 38 8.10 -0.14 -1.14
CA VAL A 38 7.08 -0.72 -2.04
C VAL A 38 7.76 -1.03 -3.36
N GLU A 39 7.85 -2.31 -3.67
CA GLU A 39 8.38 -2.82 -4.93
C GLU A 39 7.22 -3.23 -5.85
N ASP A 40 7.19 -2.64 -7.05
CA ASP A 40 6.27 -3.03 -8.10
C ASP A 40 6.84 -4.25 -8.85
N THR A 41 6.30 -5.42 -8.52
CA THR A 41 6.64 -6.72 -9.13
C THR A 41 5.72 -7.06 -10.30
N SER A 42 4.88 -6.10 -10.74
CA SER A 42 4.03 -6.27 -11.91
C SER A 42 4.81 -6.54 -13.21
N PRO A 43 6.03 -6.02 -13.47
CA PRO A 43 6.76 -6.37 -14.69
C PRO A 43 7.10 -7.86 -14.80
N GLU A 44 7.19 -8.56 -13.68
CA GLU A 44 7.49 -10.00 -13.62
C GLU A 44 6.22 -10.87 -13.70
N ARG A 45 5.03 -10.26 -13.65
CA ARG A 45 3.72 -10.94 -13.65
C ARG A 45 2.78 -10.35 -14.70
N CYS A 46 1.79 -11.09 -15.17
CA CYS A 46 0.80 -10.52 -16.10
C CYS A 46 -0.20 -9.56 -15.43
N ALA A 47 -0.11 -9.33 -14.11
CA ALA A 47 -1.10 -8.59 -13.34
C ALA A 47 -0.46 -7.76 -12.21
N ALA A 48 -1.18 -6.72 -11.77
CA ALA A 48 -0.76 -5.79 -10.73
C ALA A 48 -0.31 -6.53 -9.46
N SER A 49 0.96 -6.37 -9.10
CA SER A 49 1.60 -7.15 -8.05
C SER A 49 2.58 -6.29 -7.26
N PHE A 50 2.42 -6.26 -5.94
CA PHE A 50 3.26 -5.45 -5.07
C PHE A 50 3.89 -6.27 -3.96
N LYS A 51 5.12 -5.93 -3.63
CA LYS A 51 5.80 -6.40 -2.43
C LYS A 51 6.08 -5.20 -1.54
N VAL A 52 5.66 -5.29 -0.28
CA VAL A 52 5.70 -4.18 0.66
C VAL A 52 6.42 -4.57 1.94
N LEU A 53 7.37 -3.74 2.36
CA LEU A 53 7.95 -3.79 3.70
C LEU A 53 7.45 -2.58 4.49
N VAL A 54 6.79 -2.83 5.62
CA VAL A 54 6.26 -1.79 6.51
C VAL A 54 6.94 -1.90 7.87
N VAL A 55 7.53 -0.79 8.31
CA VAL A 55 8.13 -0.66 9.64
C VAL A 55 7.31 0.34 10.46
N SER A 56 6.66 -0.13 11.53
CA SER A 56 5.84 0.71 12.40
C SER A 56 5.90 0.23 13.85
N ALA A 57 5.91 1.19 14.79
CA ALA A 57 5.77 0.92 16.21
C ALA A 57 4.39 0.33 16.56
N GLN A 58 3.36 0.59 15.75
CA GLN A 58 2.02 0.03 15.96
C GLN A 58 1.98 -1.51 15.89
N PHE A 59 3.01 -2.15 15.35
CA PHE A 59 3.11 -3.61 15.29
C PHE A 59 3.65 -4.26 16.56
N GLU A 60 4.15 -3.46 17.51
CA GLU A 60 4.70 -3.94 18.77
C GLU A 60 3.65 -4.68 19.61
N GLY A 61 4.05 -5.79 20.23
CA GLY A 61 3.15 -6.66 21.02
C GLY A 61 2.07 -7.39 20.22
N LYS A 62 1.89 -7.10 18.92
CA LYS A 62 0.87 -7.75 18.09
C LYS A 62 1.41 -9.01 17.40
N PRO A 63 0.65 -10.11 17.30
CA PRO A 63 1.02 -11.27 16.49
C PRO A 63 0.99 -10.95 14.99
N LEU A 64 1.73 -11.72 14.19
CA LEU A 64 1.89 -11.51 12.75
C LEU A 64 0.55 -11.35 12.00
N LEU A 65 -0.42 -12.23 12.28
CA LEU A 65 -1.74 -12.18 11.65
C LEU A 65 -2.46 -10.85 11.92
N GLN A 66 -2.33 -10.29 13.12
CA GLN A 66 -2.96 -9.01 13.46
C GLN A 66 -2.30 -7.86 12.69
N ARG A 67 -0.96 -7.88 12.55
CA ARG A 67 -0.22 -6.89 11.75
C ARG A 67 -0.65 -6.92 10.29
N HIS A 68 -0.74 -8.12 9.70
CA HIS A 68 -1.21 -8.31 8.33
C HIS A 68 -2.65 -7.82 8.15
N ARG A 69 -3.54 -8.07 9.12
CA ARG A 69 -4.90 -7.53 9.10
C ARG A 69 -4.92 -6.00 9.11
N MET A 70 -4.07 -5.36 9.91
CA MET A 70 -3.99 -3.90 9.97
C MET A 70 -3.61 -3.30 8.60
N VAL A 71 -2.57 -3.84 7.97
CA VAL A 71 -2.16 -3.41 6.62
C VAL A 71 -3.25 -3.69 5.59
N ASN A 72 -3.85 -4.89 5.58
CA ASN A 72 -4.91 -5.24 4.64
C ASN A 72 -6.16 -4.37 4.81
N MET A 73 -6.49 -3.96 6.04
CA MET A 73 -7.60 -3.05 6.30
C MET A 73 -7.31 -1.64 5.76
N CYS A 74 -6.07 -1.16 5.92
CA CYS A 74 -5.63 0.12 5.38
C CYS A 74 -5.73 0.14 3.84
N LEU A 75 -5.37 -0.97 3.19
CA LEU A 75 -5.35 -1.11 1.73
C LEU A 75 -6.58 -1.85 1.17
N ALA A 76 -7.69 -1.92 1.91
CA ALA A 76 -8.81 -2.80 1.56
C ALA A 76 -9.45 -2.50 0.20
N GLU A 77 -9.42 -1.24 -0.23
CA GLU A 77 -9.94 -0.85 -1.54
C GLU A 77 -8.94 -1.11 -2.66
N GLU A 78 -7.67 -0.79 -2.42
CA GLU A 78 -6.57 -1.02 -3.35
C GLU A 78 -6.35 -2.51 -3.63
N LEU A 79 -6.46 -3.36 -2.61
CA LEU A 79 -6.34 -4.81 -2.72
C LEU A 79 -7.40 -5.45 -3.63
N LYS A 80 -8.51 -4.77 -3.93
CA LYS A 80 -9.49 -5.25 -4.92
C LYS A 80 -8.95 -5.17 -6.36
N ALA A 81 -7.99 -4.28 -6.60
CA ALA A 81 -7.36 -4.07 -7.90
C ALA A 81 -5.97 -4.75 -8.02
N ILE A 82 -5.38 -5.18 -6.89
CA ILE A 82 -4.09 -5.87 -6.84
C ILE A 82 -4.32 -7.39 -6.92
N HIS A 83 -3.65 -8.06 -7.86
CA HIS A 83 -3.74 -9.51 -8.00
C HIS A 83 -2.91 -10.25 -6.97
N ALA A 84 -1.68 -9.78 -6.72
CA ALA A 84 -0.77 -10.37 -5.75
C ALA A 84 -0.18 -9.30 -4.82
N PHE A 85 -0.29 -9.51 -3.52
CA PHE A 85 0.24 -8.59 -2.51
C PHE A 85 1.05 -9.37 -1.47
N GLU A 86 2.37 -9.16 -1.48
CA GLU A 86 3.27 -9.66 -0.45
C GLU A 86 3.57 -8.54 0.53
N GLN A 87 3.53 -8.84 1.83
CA GLN A 87 3.84 -7.88 2.87
C GLN A 87 4.76 -8.44 3.94
N LYS A 88 5.62 -7.59 4.46
CA LYS A 88 6.46 -7.87 5.60
C LYS A 88 6.32 -6.74 6.61
N THR A 89 5.78 -7.06 7.78
CA THR A 89 5.52 -6.09 8.86
C THR A 89 6.56 -6.24 9.97
N LEU A 90 7.34 -5.20 10.22
CA LEU A 90 8.42 -5.19 11.21
C LEU A 90 8.23 -4.06 12.23
N THR A 91 8.70 -4.27 13.45
CA THR A 91 8.88 -3.16 14.39
C THR A 91 10.21 -2.44 14.08
N PRO A 92 10.37 -1.17 14.50
CA PRO A 92 11.64 -0.46 14.34
C PRO A 92 12.84 -1.25 14.90
N GLU A 93 12.67 -1.87 16.08
CA GLU A 93 13.72 -2.70 16.69
C GLU A 93 14.10 -3.92 15.82
N HIS A 94 13.13 -4.62 15.25
CA HIS A 94 13.42 -5.75 14.34
C HIS A 94 14.11 -5.27 13.06
N TRP A 95 13.69 -4.12 12.53
CA TRP A 95 14.30 -3.54 11.33
C TRP A 95 15.75 -3.14 11.56
N ASP A 96 16.07 -2.54 12.71
CA ASP A 96 17.44 -2.16 13.06
C ASP A 96 18.35 -3.38 13.20
N LYS A 97 17.86 -4.48 13.80
CA LYS A 97 18.62 -5.75 13.88
C LYS A 97 18.88 -6.35 12.49
N MET A 98 17.94 -6.22 11.55
CA MET A 98 18.10 -6.73 10.18
C MET A 98 19.12 -5.93 9.37
N LYS A 99 19.21 -4.61 9.56
CA LYS A 99 20.18 -3.75 8.84
C LYS A 99 21.64 -3.93 9.30
N GLN A 100 21.84 -4.53 10.48
CA GLN A 100 23.17 -4.73 11.07
C GLN A 100 23.80 -6.09 10.68
N GLN A 101 23.12 -6.88 9.85
CA GLN A 101 23.61 -8.14 9.26
C GLN A 101 23.86 -7.94 7.77
#